data_AF-A0A822EGG6-F1
#
_entry.id   AF-A0A822EGG6-F1
#
_cell.length_a   1.000
_cell.length_b   1.000
_cell.length_c   1.000
_cell.angle_alpha   90.00
_cell.angle_beta   90.00
_cell.angle_gamma   90.00
#
_symmetry.space_group_name_H-M   'P 1'
#
loop_
_entity.id
_entity.type
_entity.pdbx_description
1 polymer ?
#
loop_
_entity_poly.entity_id
_entity_poly.type
_entity_poly.pdbx_seq_one_letter_code
_entity_poly.pdbx_strand_id
1 'polypeptide(L)'
;MNEHPSMDDSFNTFILALPNESTSYPEFYKNYPLLLNTSRKYIQIRATVFYQFNILVERIVSTLDFSLLPGQSILVDYIRTVKYYLLQKRKFAWLEESLSKTEHESISKLPEVKFDIIKASMHDNEGENTIFNQAFEQLHENAHVIFRLSNERLWQATYLEMHSIDQGGPYRDSITAICSDICSIGVPLFILGPNGQMNMGLNRDCWIPNVFPPNKPISNKFKKQYQFIGQLMGMAIRQKHYLNLKFPILLWKQLVGEDITMKDIEAIDIQSFAIIKEMEINIAQNQSINIDSDINYLCASIMSELRFDVIGLSGHAYELIPGDQDISVTPRNFPEYCMRYREYRLNEFHRQIEYIRQGLCSVLPYDFLTLFTANELEEAVCGKDEINVLLLKRNTLYRGDYNENSPHIQRFWTVLNEMFDEAQKKLFLIFVWGRSTLRKLDRDFTSKFIIQTISHNDNHETDQILPSESCLC
;
A
#
# COMPACT_ATOMS: atom_id res chain seq x y z
N MET A 1 2.35 19.34 22.66
CA MET A 1 2.47 20.49 21.75
C MET A 1 3.80 20.38 21.04
N ASN A 2 3.83 19.79 19.85
CA ASN A 2 4.99 19.91 18.96
C ASN A 2 4.70 21.12 18.07
N GLU A 3 5.40 22.23 18.34
CA GLU A 3 5.40 23.38 17.43
C GLU A 3 6.09 22.96 16.14
N HIS A 4 5.31 22.43 15.21
CA HIS A 4 5.79 22.22 13.86
C HIS A 4 6.03 23.60 13.23
N PRO A 5 7.21 23.85 12.63
CA PRO A 5 7.56 25.14 12.04
C PRO A 5 6.46 25.61 11.08
N SER A 6 6.19 26.90 10.95
CA SER A 6 5.21 27.38 9.98
C SER A 6 5.60 26.96 8.54
N MET A 7 4.67 27.03 7.58
CA MET A 7 5.03 26.76 6.18
C MET A 7 6.15 27.69 5.70
N ASP A 8 6.13 28.92 6.18
CA ASP A 8 7.12 29.95 5.86
C ASP A 8 8.47 29.55 6.46
N ASP A 9 8.50 29.07 7.70
CA ASP A 9 9.72 28.56 8.32
C ASP A 9 10.25 27.32 7.61
N SER A 10 9.36 26.39 7.23
CA SER A 10 9.74 25.15 6.52
C SER A 10 10.31 25.46 5.12
N PHE A 11 9.66 26.39 4.40
CA PHE A 11 10.10 26.85 3.10
C PHE A 11 11.43 27.62 3.19
N ASN A 12 11.53 28.56 4.13
CA ASN A 12 12.76 29.31 4.38
C ASN A 12 13.91 28.37 4.76
N THR A 13 13.66 27.39 5.62
CA THR A 13 14.63 26.36 5.98
C THR A 13 15.09 25.57 4.76
N PHE A 14 14.17 25.15 3.89
CA PHE A 14 14.51 24.47 2.65
C PHE A 14 15.39 25.33 1.73
N ILE A 15 15.01 26.60 1.51
CA ILE A 15 15.77 27.53 0.67
C ILE A 15 17.17 27.80 1.24
N LEU A 16 17.28 27.92 2.57
CA LEU A 16 18.56 28.08 3.28
C LEU A 16 19.44 26.82 3.19
N ALA A 17 18.83 25.63 3.20
CA ALA A 17 19.52 24.35 3.06
C ALA A 17 20.01 24.07 1.62
N LEU A 18 19.63 24.88 0.63
CA LEU A 18 20.08 24.69 -0.75
C LEU A 18 21.60 24.96 -0.88
N PRO A 19 22.37 24.02 -1.48
CA PRO A 19 23.81 24.16 -1.68
C PRO A 19 24.21 25.45 -2.39
N ASN A 20 25.27 26.11 -1.93
CA ASN A 20 25.93 27.17 -2.70
C ASN A 20 26.70 26.54 -3.87
N GLU A 21 26.72 27.21 -5.03
CA GLU A 21 27.39 26.75 -6.27
C GLU A 21 28.90 26.50 -6.10
N SER A 22 29.52 27.05 -5.05
CA SER A 22 30.95 26.99 -4.75
C SER A 22 31.36 25.87 -3.79
N THR A 23 30.43 25.06 -3.29
CA THR A 23 30.68 24.08 -2.23
C THR A 23 30.05 22.73 -2.58
N SER A 24 30.86 21.68 -2.59
CA SER A 24 30.40 20.30 -2.72
C SER A 24 29.53 19.96 -1.49
N TYR A 25 28.21 19.98 -1.64
CA TYR A 25 27.26 19.47 -0.65
C TYR A 25 26.66 18.15 -1.15
N PRO A 26 27.42 17.04 -1.05
CA PRO A 26 26.98 15.74 -1.54
C PRO A 26 25.72 15.24 -0.81
N GLU A 27 25.47 15.68 0.43
CA GLU A 27 24.39 15.15 1.27
C GLU A 27 22.99 15.67 0.90
N PHE A 28 22.86 16.91 0.44
CA PHE A 28 21.58 17.42 -0.07
C PHE A 28 21.16 16.67 -1.33
N TYR A 29 22.06 16.55 -2.31
CA TYR A 29 21.77 15.86 -3.57
C TYR A 29 21.68 14.34 -3.42
N LYS A 30 22.19 13.77 -2.32
CA LYS A 30 21.96 12.37 -1.96
C LYS A 30 20.48 12.07 -1.74
N ASN A 31 19.79 12.96 -1.01
CA ASN A 31 18.37 12.86 -0.74
C ASN A 31 17.51 13.35 -1.92
N TYR A 32 18.08 14.15 -2.82
CA TYR A 32 17.41 14.71 -3.99
C TYR A 32 18.22 14.51 -5.28
N PRO A 33 18.46 13.26 -5.71
CA PRO A 33 19.38 12.96 -6.82
C PRO A 33 18.93 13.56 -8.15
N LEU A 34 17.62 13.69 -8.36
CA LEU A 34 17.04 14.31 -9.56
C LEU A 34 17.36 15.81 -9.68
N LEU A 35 17.80 16.46 -8.60
CA LEU A 35 18.16 17.88 -8.60
C LEU A 35 19.65 18.12 -8.87
N LEU A 36 20.48 17.06 -8.95
CA LEU A 36 21.95 17.17 -9.06
C LEU A 36 22.42 18.10 -10.19
N ASN A 37 21.76 18.04 -11.34
CA ASN A 37 22.11 18.84 -12.52
C ASN A 37 21.30 20.14 -12.66
N THR A 38 20.61 20.57 -11.60
CA THR A 38 19.79 21.79 -11.61
C THR A 38 20.48 22.87 -10.78
N SER A 39 20.72 24.06 -11.39
CA SER A 39 21.34 25.17 -10.63
C SER A 39 20.50 25.55 -9.41
N ARG A 40 21.17 26.01 -8.35
CA ARG A 40 20.51 26.51 -7.13
C ARG A 40 19.41 27.52 -7.44
N LYS A 41 19.69 28.49 -8.31
CA LYS A 41 18.74 29.54 -8.71
C LYS A 41 17.47 28.95 -9.32
N TYR A 42 17.59 27.95 -10.19
CA TYR A 42 16.43 27.27 -10.77
C TYR A 42 15.63 26.48 -9.72
N ILE A 43 16.31 25.80 -8.78
CA ILE A 43 15.63 25.10 -7.67
C ILE A 43 14.85 26.10 -6.81
N GLN A 44 15.45 27.25 -6.45
CA GLN A 44 14.80 28.31 -5.70
C GLN A 44 13.56 28.85 -6.41
N ILE A 45 13.65 29.13 -7.71
CA ILE A 45 12.51 29.61 -8.51
C ILE A 45 11.38 28.57 -8.49
N ARG A 46 11.69 27.30 -8.78
CA ARG A 46 10.68 26.22 -8.79
C ARG A 46 10.01 26.05 -7.42
N ALA A 47 10.80 26.00 -6.36
CA ALA A 47 10.29 25.90 -5.00
C ALA A 47 9.41 27.10 -4.64
N THR A 48 9.81 28.32 -5.02
CA THR A 48 9.02 29.53 -4.81
C THR A 48 7.68 29.46 -5.55
N VAL A 49 7.67 29.00 -6.81
CA VAL A 49 6.43 28.80 -7.58
C VAL A 49 5.52 27.80 -6.88
N PHE A 50 6.05 26.65 -6.41
CA PHE A 50 5.26 25.66 -5.68
C PHE A 50 4.69 26.21 -4.37
N TYR A 51 5.49 26.94 -3.61
CA TYR A 51 5.07 27.55 -2.36
C TYR A 51 3.97 28.60 -2.60
N GLN A 52 4.15 29.51 -3.56
CA GLN A 52 3.14 30.51 -3.92
C GLN A 52 1.86 29.86 -4.44
N PHE A 53 1.97 28.81 -5.26
CA PHE A 53 0.82 28.03 -5.70
C PHE A 53 0.02 27.48 -4.52
N ASN A 54 0.69 26.90 -3.52
CA ASN A 54 0.02 26.36 -2.33
C ASN A 54 -0.63 27.45 -1.47
N ILE A 55 -0.03 28.65 -1.35
CA ILE A 55 -0.67 29.81 -0.70
C ILE A 55 -1.95 30.20 -1.43
N LEU A 56 -1.91 30.26 -2.75
CA LEU A 56 -3.08 30.64 -3.55
C LEU A 56 -4.20 29.60 -3.41
N VAL A 57 -3.88 28.31 -3.46
CA VAL A 57 -4.84 27.23 -3.23
C VAL A 57 -5.45 27.33 -1.83
N GLU A 58 -4.64 27.58 -0.80
CA GLU A 58 -5.12 27.72 0.58
C GLU A 58 -6.15 28.85 0.74
N ARG A 59 -6.05 29.93 -0.03
CA ARG A 59 -7.04 31.03 0.01
C ARG A 59 -8.39 30.66 -0.58
N ILE A 60 -8.43 29.70 -1.50
CA ILE A 60 -9.66 29.32 -2.21
C ILE A 60 -10.21 27.99 -1.73
N VAL A 61 -9.43 27.14 -1.04
CA VAL A 61 -9.82 25.76 -0.70
C VAL A 61 -11.13 25.67 0.09
N SER A 62 -11.39 26.64 0.97
CA SER A 62 -12.62 26.71 1.77
C SER A 62 -13.87 27.08 0.96
N THR A 63 -13.68 27.60 -0.25
CA THR A 63 -14.76 27.93 -1.19
C THR A 63 -15.04 26.81 -2.19
N LEU A 64 -14.21 25.76 -2.20
CA LEU A 64 -14.35 24.62 -3.09
C LEU A 64 -15.15 23.51 -2.44
N ASP A 65 -16.13 23.01 -3.17
CA ASP A 65 -16.88 21.82 -2.79
C ASP A 65 -16.25 20.58 -3.43
N PHE A 66 -15.43 19.87 -2.67
CA PHE A 66 -14.80 18.63 -3.12
C PHE A 66 -15.73 17.41 -3.05
N SER A 67 -17.01 17.58 -2.66
CA SER A 67 -18.02 16.53 -2.77
C SER A 67 -18.51 16.36 -4.22
N LEU A 68 -18.29 17.38 -5.06
CA LEU A 68 -18.72 17.39 -6.47
C LEU A 68 -18.05 16.28 -7.28
N LEU A 69 -18.84 15.56 -8.07
CA LEU A 69 -18.35 14.51 -8.96
C LEU A 69 -17.51 15.10 -10.12
N PRO A 70 -16.62 14.29 -10.73
CA PRO A 70 -15.87 14.71 -11.91
C PRO A 70 -16.79 15.30 -13.00
N GLY A 71 -16.41 16.45 -13.54
CA GLY A 71 -17.15 17.19 -14.56
C GLY A 71 -18.16 18.22 -14.01
N GLN A 72 -18.43 18.23 -12.70
CA GLN A 72 -19.37 19.19 -12.10
C GLN A 72 -18.72 20.53 -11.73
N SER A 73 -17.40 20.55 -11.50
CA SER A 73 -16.64 21.78 -11.26
C SER A 73 -15.24 21.66 -11.84
N ILE A 74 -15.01 22.46 -12.88
CA ILE A 74 -13.72 22.54 -13.59
C ILE A 74 -12.59 22.85 -12.60
N LEU A 75 -12.81 23.75 -11.65
CA LEU A 75 -11.78 24.17 -10.69
C LEU A 75 -11.43 23.04 -9.71
N VAL A 76 -12.44 22.31 -9.21
CA VAL A 76 -12.24 21.16 -8.32
C VAL A 76 -11.49 20.05 -9.05
N ASP A 77 -11.86 19.76 -10.29
CA ASP A 77 -11.23 18.73 -11.11
C ASP A 77 -9.77 19.08 -11.44
N TYR A 78 -9.47 20.35 -11.72
CA TYR A 78 -8.09 20.81 -11.85
C TYR A 78 -7.29 20.63 -10.56
N ILE A 79 -7.85 21.01 -9.41
CA ILE A 79 -7.19 20.83 -8.10
C ILE A 79 -6.87 19.35 -7.83
N ARG A 80 -7.81 18.45 -8.13
CA ARG A 80 -7.58 16.99 -8.02
C ARG A 80 -6.48 16.49 -8.95
N THR A 81 -6.41 17.01 -10.17
CA THR A 81 -5.38 16.63 -11.15
C THR A 81 -3.98 17.10 -10.72
N VAL A 82 -3.89 18.26 -10.06
CA VAL A 82 -2.63 18.84 -9.58
C VAL A 82 -2.30 18.47 -8.13
N LYS A 83 -2.97 17.45 -7.56
CA LYS A 83 -2.81 17.06 -6.14
C LYS A 83 -1.39 16.69 -5.73
N TYR A 84 -0.57 16.24 -6.69
CA TYR A 84 0.86 15.94 -6.49
C TYR A 84 1.71 17.20 -6.24
N TYR A 85 1.21 18.38 -6.60
CA TYR A 85 1.86 19.67 -6.36
C TYR A 85 1.35 20.36 -5.09
N LEU A 86 0.34 19.79 -4.44
CA LEU A 86 -0.13 20.24 -3.14
C LEU A 86 0.75 19.66 -2.05
N LEU A 87 1.26 20.50 -1.16
CA LEU A 87 2.12 20.08 -0.08
C LEU A 87 1.32 19.22 0.91
N GLN A 88 1.86 18.04 1.23
CA GLN A 88 1.27 17.09 2.18
C GLN A 88 0.79 17.78 3.46
N LYS A 89 1.68 18.58 4.09
CA LYS A 89 1.37 19.33 5.32
C LYS A 89 0.13 20.21 5.21
N ARG A 90 -0.14 20.82 4.04
CA ARG A 90 -1.34 21.63 3.82
C ARG A 90 -2.59 20.77 3.67
N LYS A 91 -2.50 19.70 2.89
CA LYS A 91 -3.61 18.72 2.76
C LYS A 91 -4.04 18.19 4.11
N PHE A 92 -3.08 17.81 4.97
CA PHE A 92 -3.38 17.38 6.34
C PHE A 92 -3.92 18.51 7.22
N ALA A 93 -3.41 19.74 7.12
CA ALA A 93 -3.98 20.86 7.88
C ALA A 93 -5.45 21.13 7.53
N TRP A 94 -5.82 21.08 6.25
CA TRP A 94 -7.21 21.24 5.81
C TRP A 94 -8.09 20.07 6.26
N LEU A 95 -7.55 18.84 6.19
CA LEU A 95 -8.23 17.66 6.70
C LEU A 95 -8.50 17.80 8.21
N GLU A 96 -7.50 18.13 9.02
CA GLU A 96 -7.64 18.30 10.49
C GLU A 96 -8.69 19.36 10.85
N GLU A 97 -8.73 20.49 10.13
CA GLU A 97 -9.77 21.50 10.30
C GLU A 97 -11.16 20.90 10.05
N SER A 98 -11.33 20.12 8.98
CA SER A 98 -12.59 19.46 8.65
C SER A 98 -12.96 18.34 9.65
N LEU A 99 -11.98 17.59 10.14
CA LEU A 99 -12.17 16.56 11.16
C LEU A 99 -12.67 17.17 12.47
N SER A 100 -12.12 18.31 12.88
CA SER A 100 -12.56 19.03 14.10
C SER A 100 -14.02 19.51 14.01
N LYS A 101 -14.47 19.96 12.84
CA LYS A 101 -15.87 20.37 12.60
C LYS A 101 -16.86 19.22 12.64
N THR A 102 -16.38 18.00 12.40
CA THR A 102 -17.19 16.77 12.38
C THR A 102 -16.93 15.89 13.60
N GLU A 103 -16.18 16.39 14.59
CA GLU A 103 -15.89 15.70 15.84
C GLU A 103 -17.13 15.64 16.74
N HIS A 104 -17.31 14.51 17.43
CA HIS A 104 -18.34 14.33 18.43
C HIS A 104 -17.75 14.54 19.83
N GLU A 105 -18.55 15.12 20.72
CA GLU A 105 -18.15 15.34 22.12
C GLU A 105 -17.75 14.05 22.83
N SER A 106 -16.77 14.15 23.72
CA SER A 106 -16.32 13.02 24.50
C SER A 106 -17.43 12.49 25.40
N ILE A 107 -17.64 11.17 25.41
CA ILE A 107 -18.61 10.54 26.29
C ILE A 107 -17.92 9.95 27.53
N SER A 108 -18.61 9.98 28.67
CA SER A 108 -18.08 9.46 29.95
C SER A 108 -18.10 7.93 30.03
N LYS A 109 -19.12 7.30 29.43
CA LYS A 109 -19.27 5.84 29.38
C LYS A 109 -19.01 5.35 27.96
N LEU A 110 -17.78 4.90 27.72
CA LEU A 110 -17.40 4.28 26.47
C LEU A 110 -18.09 2.90 26.29
N PRO A 111 -18.30 2.44 25.05
CA PRO A 111 -18.75 1.08 24.79
C PRO A 111 -17.73 0.07 25.34
N GLU A 112 -18.20 -0.93 26.07
CA GLU A 112 -17.38 -2.07 26.50
C GLU A 112 -17.34 -3.09 25.37
N VAL A 113 -16.14 -3.50 24.95
CA VAL A 113 -15.93 -4.51 23.90
C VAL A 113 -15.20 -5.69 24.51
N LYS A 114 -15.85 -6.84 24.48
CA LYS A 114 -15.36 -8.08 25.09
C LYS A 114 -14.67 -8.95 24.04
N PHE A 115 -13.49 -9.44 24.39
CA PHE A 115 -12.65 -10.26 23.53
C PHE A 115 -12.39 -11.62 24.19
N ASP A 116 -12.89 -12.68 23.57
CA ASP A 116 -12.62 -14.06 23.92
C ASP A 116 -11.40 -14.57 23.13
N ILE A 117 -10.25 -14.65 23.81
CA ILE A 117 -8.98 -15.08 23.20
C ILE A 117 -8.97 -16.59 22.96
N ILE A 118 -9.61 -17.36 23.84
CA ILE A 118 -9.68 -18.82 23.69
C ILE A 118 -10.48 -19.13 22.44
N LYS A 119 -11.63 -18.48 22.27
CA LYS A 119 -12.43 -18.59 21.06
C LYS A 119 -11.63 -18.15 19.83
N ALA A 120 -10.93 -17.01 19.89
CA ALA A 120 -10.10 -16.54 18.77
C ALA A 120 -8.94 -17.49 18.40
N SER A 121 -8.44 -18.28 19.36
CA SER A 121 -7.42 -19.31 19.08
C SER A 121 -7.99 -20.56 18.40
N MET A 122 -9.30 -20.78 18.48
CA MET A 122 -9.99 -21.87 17.81
C MET A 122 -10.29 -21.45 16.37
N HIS A 123 -9.45 -21.91 15.42
CA HIS A 123 -9.67 -21.69 14.00
C HIS A 123 -11.05 -22.18 13.58
N ASP A 124 -11.86 -21.28 13.03
CA ASP A 124 -13.09 -21.58 12.34
C ASP A 124 -12.99 -21.17 10.87
N ASN A 125 -13.63 -21.93 9.98
CA ASN A 125 -13.52 -21.72 8.54
C ASN A 125 -14.17 -20.41 8.05
N GLU A 126 -15.02 -19.79 8.87
CA GLU A 126 -15.77 -18.58 8.54
C GLU A 126 -15.16 -17.31 9.16
N GLY A 127 -14.17 -17.45 10.04
CA GLY A 127 -13.51 -16.33 10.73
C GLY A 127 -14.35 -15.64 11.79
N GLU A 128 -15.44 -16.27 12.23
CA GLU A 128 -16.38 -15.76 13.23
C GLU A 128 -15.78 -15.61 14.62
N ASN A 129 -14.77 -16.42 14.91
CA ASN A 129 -14.13 -16.42 16.21
C ASN A 129 -13.04 -15.36 16.35
N THR A 130 -12.59 -14.78 15.23
CA THR A 130 -11.49 -13.81 15.20
C THR A 130 -11.76 -12.58 16.08
N ILE A 131 -10.71 -11.97 16.63
CA ILE A 131 -10.80 -10.70 17.36
C ILE A 131 -11.39 -9.61 16.45
N PHE A 132 -11.08 -9.64 15.14
CA PHE A 132 -11.74 -8.80 14.15
C PHE A 132 -13.28 -8.97 14.16
N ASN A 133 -13.80 -10.20 14.02
CA ASN A 133 -15.25 -10.41 14.01
C ASN A 133 -15.89 -10.09 15.36
N GLN A 134 -15.22 -10.40 16.47
CA GLN A 134 -15.71 -10.03 17.80
C GLN A 134 -15.83 -8.51 17.96
N ALA A 135 -14.87 -7.72 17.46
CA ALA A 135 -14.97 -6.27 17.42
C ALA A 135 -16.09 -5.80 16.47
N PHE A 136 -16.15 -6.39 15.27
CA PHE A 136 -17.16 -6.07 14.26
C PHE A 136 -18.58 -6.22 14.83
N GLU A 137 -18.93 -7.37 15.38
CA GLU A 137 -20.27 -7.66 15.94
C GLU A 137 -20.67 -6.68 17.04
N GLN A 138 -19.71 -6.12 17.79
CA GLN A 138 -19.97 -5.20 18.90
C GLN A 138 -19.96 -3.72 18.49
N LEU A 139 -19.23 -3.34 17.45
CA LEU A 139 -18.97 -1.92 17.12
C LEU A 139 -19.59 -1.45 15.80
N HIS A 140 -19.75 -2.30 14.79
CA HIS A 140 -19.94 -1.84 13.41
C HIS A 140 -21.18 -0.97 13.18
N GLU A 141 -22.29 -1.25 13.86
CA GLU A 141 -23.55 -0.49 13.72
C GLU A 141 -23.39 0.99 14.14
N ASN A 142 -22.55 1.26 15.14
CA ASN A 142 -22.32 2.61 15.68
C ASN A 142 -20.91 3.16 15.39
N ALA A 143 -20.08 2.43 14.64
CA ALA A 143 -18.69 2.77 14.38
C ALA A 143 -18.52 4.17 13.79
N HIS A 144 -19.41 4.58 12.87
CA HIS A 144 -19.41 5.92 12.28
C HIS A 144 -19.56 7.05 13.31
N VAL A 145 -20.23 6.82 14.45
CA VAL A 145 -20.34 7.80 15.55
C VAL A 145 -19.17 7.64 16.53
N ILE A 146 -18.93 6.40 16.97
CA ILE A 146 -17.91 6.08 17.99
C ILE A 146 -16.53 6.56 17.51
N PHE A 147 -16.20 6.34 16.24
CA PHE A 147 -14.88 6.68 15.70
C PHE A 147 -14.69 8.18 15.41
N ARG A 148 -15.72 9.00 15.66
CA ARG A 148 -15.65 10.47 15.58
C ARG A 148 -15.59 11.14 16.97
N LEU A 149 -15.60 10.37 18.05
CA LEU A 149 -15.48 10.90 19.41
C LEU A 149 -14.09 11.50 19.65
N SER A 150 -14.04 12.59 20.40
CA SER A 150 -12.79 13.25 20.84
C SER A 150 -12.08 12.55 22.00
N ASN A 151 -12.63 11.45 22.51
CA ASN A 151 -11.99 10.64 23.54
C ASN A 151 -10.64 10.07 23.05
N GLU A 152 -9.63 10.01 23.92
CA GLU A 152 -8.34 9.33 23.63
C GLU A 152 -8.49 7.82 23.36
N ARG A 153 -9.58 7.23 23.82
CA ARG A 153 -9.95 5.83 23.63
C ARG A 153 -11.41 5.76 23.20
N LEU A 154 -11.70 4.86 22.29
CA LEU A 154 -13.02 4.79 21.65
C LEU A 154 -13.89 3.64 22.18
N TRP A 155 -13.27 2.66 22.83
CA TRP A 155 -13.95 1.59 23.55
C TRP A 155 -13.10 1.14 24.75
N GLN A 156 -13.76 0.49 25.70
CA GLN A 156 -13.11 -0.21 26.79
C GLN A 156 -12.94 -1.68 26.41
N ALA A 157 -11.71 -2.09 26.10
CA ALA A 157 -11.38 -3.47 25.76
C ALA A 157 -11.33 -4.33 27.03
N THR A 158 -12.00 -5.48 27.02
CA THR A 158 -11.98 -6.46 28.12
C THR A 158 -11.75 -7.85 27.56
N TYR A 159 -10.58 -8.42 27.87
CA TYR A 159 -10.25 -9.78 27.48
C TYR A 159 -10.82 -10.77 28.50
N LEU A 160 -11.67 -11.68 28.05
CA LEU A 160 -12.27 -12.69 28.90
C LEU A 160 -11.17 -13.61 29.46
N GLU A 161 -11.30 -13.96 30.74
CA GLU A 161 -10.39 -14.84 31.51
C GLU A 161 -8.95 -14.32 31.72
N MET A 162 -8.57 -13.18 31.12
CA MET A 162 -7.30 -12.51 31.41
C MET A 162 -7.45 -11.44 32.50
N HIS A 163 -6.73 -11.61 33.61
CA HIS A 163 -6.73 -10.69 34.75
C HIS A 163 -5.72 -9.55 34.54
N SER A 164 -5.90 -8.72 33.51
CA SER A 164 -5.02 -7.58 33.22
C SER A 164 -5.62 -6.28 33.76
N ILE A 165 -4.89 -5.56 34.61
CA ILE A 165 -5.33 -4.33 35.31
C ILE A 165 -4.92 -3.04 34.57
N ASP A 166 -4.15 -3.13 33.48
CA ASP A 166 -3.73 -1.96 32.71
C ASP A 166 -4.87 -1.40 31.86
N GLN A 167 -5.17 -0.10 31.99
CA GLN A 167 -6.29 0.52 31.28
C GLN A 167 -5.95 0.98 29.85
N GLY A 168 -4.65 1.13 29.51
CA GLY A 168 -4.20 1.59 28.18
C GLY A 168 -3.73 0.47 27.24
N GLY A 169 -3.13 -0.59 27.78
CA GLY A 169 -2.64 -1.75 27.03
C GLY A 169 -3.75 -2.46 26.23
N PRO A 170 -4.86 -2.88 26.87
CA PRO A 170 -5.90 -3.66 26.22
C PRO A 170 -6.54 -3.01 24.99
N TYR A 171 -6.67 -1.67 24.99
CA TYR A 171 -7.21 -0.94 23.84
C TYR A 171 -6.27 -1.05 22.62
N ARG A 172 -4.99 -0.72 22.80
CA ARG A 172 -3.99 -0.79 21.72
C ARG A 172 -3.71 -2.24 21.28
N ASP A 173 -3.70 -3.16 22.24
CA ASP A 173 -3.57 -4.60 21.98
C ASP A 173 -4.74 -5.11 21.14
N SER A 174 -5.96 -4.62 21.41
CA SER A 174 -7.14 -5.01 20.62
C SER A 174 -7.04 -4.52 19.18
N ILE A 175 -6.58 -3.28 18.95
CA ILE A 175 -6.35 -2.75 17.59
C ILE A 175 -5.27 -3.57 16.86
N THR A 176 -4.19 -3.90 17.56
CA THR A 176 -3.09 -4.70 17.02
C THR A 176 -3.56 -6.10 16.62
N ALA A 177 -4.37 -6.75 17.48
CA ALA A 177 -4.96 -8.05 17.19
C ALA A 177 -5.95 -8.00 16.02
N ILE A 178 -6.80 -6.96 15.96
CA ILE A 178 -7.71 -6.71 14.82
C ILE A 178 -6.92 -6.61 13.51
N CYS A 179 -5.82 -5.85 13.49
CA CYS A 179 -4.97 -5.72 12.29
C CYS A 179 -4.31 -7.05 11.91
N SER A 180 -3.85 -7.81 12.91
CA SER A 180 -3.27 -9.14 12.70
C SER A 180 -4.28 -10.09 12.06
N ASP A 181 -5.54 -10.08 12.52
CA ASP A 181 -6.60 -10.92 11.97
C ASP A 181 -6.95 -10.56 10.53
N ILE A 182 -7.06 -9.25 10.22
CA ILE A 182 -7.28 -8.74 8.85
C ILE A 182 -6.17 -9.21 7.90
N CYS A 183 -4.92 -9.22 8.37
CA CYS A 183 -3.76 -9.70 7.63
C CYS A 183 -3.42 -11.17 7.98
N SER A 184 -4.43 -12.02 8.04
CA SER A 184 -4.30 -13.46 8.28
C SER A 184 -5.28 -14.27 7.43
N ILE A 185 -5.08 -15.59 7.40
CA ILE A 185 -6.02 -16.53 6.78
C ILE A 185 -7.32 -16.70 7.58
N GLY A 186 -7.38 -16.16 8.81
CA GLY A 186 -8.52 -16.34 9.71
C GLY A 186 -9.75 -15.56 9.28
N VAL A 187 -9.59 -14.38 8.67
CA VAL A 187 -10.70 -13.55 8.20
C VAL A 187 -10.81 -13.68 6.67
N PRO A 188 -11.92 -14.22 6.12
CA PRO A 188 -12.04 -14.51 4.68
C PRO A 188 -12.29 -13.26 3.80
N LEU A 189 -11.84 -12.08 4.25
CA LEU A 189 -11.94 -10.80 3.55
C LEU A 189 -10.68 -10.48 2.75
N PHE A 190 -9.52 -10.98 3.16
CA PHE A 190 -8.27 -10.75 2.43
C PHE A 190 -7.55 -12.07 2.23
N ILE A 191 -6.74 -12.11 1.18
CA ILE A 191 -5.83 -13.19 0.89
C ILE A 191 -4.42 -12.64 0.77
N LEU A 192 -3.42 -13.46 1.06
CA LEU A 192 -2.05 -13.11 0.73
C LEU A 192 -1.95 -12.92 -0.78
N GLY A 193 -1.31 -11.84 -1.25
CA GLY A 193 -1.19 -11.56 -2.68
C GLY A 193 -0.47 -12.68 -3.45
N PRO A 194 -0.71 -12.84 -4.77
CA PRO A 194 -0.11 -13.91 -5.58
C PRO A 194 1.41 -14.02 -5.45
N ASN A 195 2.10 -12.88 -5.48
CA ASN A 195 3.55 -12.84 -5.26
C ASN A 195 3.97 -13.46 -3.91
N GLY A 196 3.18 -13.25 -2.86
CA GLY A 196 3.39 -13.86 -1.55
C GLY A 196 3.09 -15.36 -1.52
N GLN A 197 2.00 -15.78 -2.15
CA GLN A 197 1.62 -17.20 -2.25
C GLN A 197 2.66 -18.01 -3.04
N MET A 198 3.19 -17.44 -4.11
CA MET A 198 4.17 -18.08 -4.99
C MET A 198 5.62 -17.83 -4.56
N ASN A 199 5.83 -16.99 -3.54
CA ASN A 199 7.13 -16.51 -3.11
C ASN A 199 8.00 -15.95 -4.26
N MET A 200 7.37 -15.24 -5.21
CA MET A 200 8.01 -14.63 -6.38
C MET A 200 7.56 -13.17 -6.53
N GLY A 201 8.42 -12.30 -7.06
CA GLY A 201 8.09 -10.89 -7.26
C GLY A 201 8.17 -10.03 -5.99
N LEU A 202 7.52 -8.86 -6.02
CA LEU A 202 7.56 -7.85 -4.95
C LEU A 202 6.36 -8.00 -4.00
N ASN A 203 6.42 -7.31 -2.85
CA ASN A 203 5.33 -7.19 -1.88
C ASN A 203 4.76 -8.55 -1.41
N ARG A 204 5.64 -9.53 -1.17
CA ARG A 204 5.27 -10.91 -0.83
C ARG A 204 4.57 -11.05 0.53
N ASP A 205 4.56 -9.99 1.33
CA ASP A 205 3.92 -9.91 2.63
C ASP A 205 2.60 -9.10 2.62
N CYS A 206 2.17 -8.64 1.46
CA CYS A 206 0.96 -7.85 1.31
C CYS A 206 -0.30 -8.70 1.12
N TRP A 207 -1.40 -8.19 1.68
CA TRP A 207 -2.74 -8.77 1.64
C TRP A 207 -3.63 -7.96 0.70
N ILE A 208 -4.41 -8.66 -0.12
CA ILE A 208 -5.33 -8.06 -1.09
C ILE A 208 -6.75 -8.56 -0.84
N PRO A 209 -7.80 -7.79 -1.20
CA PRO A 209 -9.16 -8.20 -0.93
C PRO A 209 -9.50 -9.52 -1.63
N ASN A 210 -10.24 -10.37 -0.93
CA ASN A 210 -10.72 -11.62 -1.47
C ASN A 210 -11.81 -11.34 -2.52
N VAL A 211 -11.60 -11.84 -3.73
CA VAL A 211 -12.46 -11.57 -4.88
C VAL A 211 -13.68 -12.49 -4.84
N PHE A 212 -14.88 -11.93 -4.96
CA PHE A 212 -16.10 -12.72 -5.13
C PHE A 212 -16.50 -12.74 -6.60
N PRO A 213 -17.10 -13.84 -7.10
CA PRO A 213 -17.58 -13.91 -8.46
C PRO A 213 -18.44 -12.66 -8.81
N PRO A 214 -18.24 -12.03 -9.98
CA PRO A 214 -18.95 -10.80 -10.38
C PRO A 214 -20.46 -11.00 -10.38
N ASN A 215 -20.87 -12.16 -10.89
CA ASN A 215 -22.24 -12.57 -11.11
C ASN A 215 -22.94 -12.95 -9.79
N LYS A 216 -22.21 -12.92 -8.66
CA LYS A 216 -22.76 -13.10 -7.33
C LYS A 216 -22.64 -11.80 -6.52
N PRO A 217 -23.71 -11.38 -5.82
CA PRO A 217 -23.59 -10.27 -4.88
C PRO A 217 -22.67 -10.69 -3.73
N ILE A 218 -21.78 -9.78 -3.32
CA ILE A 218 -21.08 -9.90 -2.03
C ILE A 218 -22.15 -9.98 -0.94
N SER A 219 -22.00 -10.88 0.03
CA SER A 219 -22.98 -11.02 1.11
C SER A 219 -23.07 -9.70 1.91
N ASN A 220 -24.25 -9.38 2.46
CA ASN A 220 -24.40 -8.15 3.26
C ASN A 220 -23.44 -8.10 4.46
N LYS A 221 -23.11 -9.27 5.03
CA LYS A 221 -22.11 -9.38 6.09
C LYS A 221 -20.73 -8.92 5.61
N PHE A 222 -20.22 -9.48 4.51
CA PHE A 222 -18.92 -9.09 3.96
C PHE A 222 -18.88 -7.61 3.56
N LYS A 223 -19.97 -7.07 2.99
CA LYS A 223 -20.06 -5.63 2.70
C LYS A 223 -19.86 -4.78 3.95
N LYS A 224 -20.57 -5.10 5.03
CA LYS A 224 -20.48 -4.40 6.32
C LYS A 224 -19.09 -4.57 6.95
N GLN A 225 -18.47 -5.74 6.83
CA GLN A 225 -17.11 -5.96 7.34
C GLN A 225 -16.07 -5.14 6.57
N TYR A 226 -16.16 -5.07 5.23
CA TYR A 226 -15.31 -4.17 4.43
C TYR A 226 -15.53 -2.69 4.80
N GLN A 227 -16.78 -2.28 5.00
CA GLN A 227 -17.09 -0.94 5.51
C GLN A 227 -16.46 -0.72 6.90
N PHE A 228 -16.52 -1.70 7.79
CA PHE A 228 -15.91 -1.60 9.12
C PHE A 228 -14.39 -1.44 9.05
N ILE A 229 -13.70 -2.11 8.13
CA ILE A 229 -12.27 -1.90 7.88
C ILE A 229 -11.99 -0.46 7.42
N GLY A 230 -12.79 0.07 6.51
CA GLY A 230 -12.72 1.47 6.11
C GLY A 230 -12.94 2.43 7.29
N GLN A 231 -13.89 2.13 8.17
CA GLN A 231 -14.16 2.90 9.38
C GLN A 231 -12.97 2.85 10.34
N LEU A 232 -12.30 1.70 10.51
CA LEU A 232 -11.07 1.58 11.29
C LEU A 232 -9.94 2.44 10.69
N MET A 233 -9.80 2.50 9.36
CA MET A 233 -8.84 3.41 8.72
C MET A 233 -9.16 4.89 9.02
N GLY A 234 -10.44 5.27 9.00
CA GLY A 234 -10.87 6.62 9.36
C GLY A 234 -10.63 6.95 10.84
N MET A 235 -10.85 5.97 11.71
CA MET A 235 -10.53 6.03 13.13
C MET A 235 -9.04 6.28 13.35
N ALA A 236 -8.18 5.54 12.64
CA ALA A 236 -6.73 5.65 12.73
C ALA A 236 -6.24 7.08 12.45
N ILE A 237 -6.79 7.69 11.40
CA ILE A 237 -6.50 9.07 10.99
C ILE A 237 -6.95 10.06 12.07
N ARG A 238 -8.18 9.95 12.58
CA ARG A 238 -8.71 10.87 13.61
C ARG A 238 -7.96 10.76 14.94
N GLN A 239 -7.67 9.54 15.38
CA GLN A 239 -7.03 9.27 16.66
C GLN A 239 -5.50 9.38 16.60
N LYS A 240 -4.94 9.63 15.41
CA LYS A 240 -3.49 9.65 15.15
C LYS A 240 -2.83 8.36 15.66
N HIS A 241 -3.54 7.25 15.45
CA HIS A 241 -3.13 5.92 15.86
C HIS A 241 -2.98 5.05 14.63
N TYR A 242 -1.80 4.44 14.45
CA TYR A 242 -1.49 3.71 13.23
C TYR A 242 -1.99 2.27 13.27
N LEU A 243 -2.56 1.81 12.15
CA LEU A 243 -2.93 0.42 11.93
C LEU A 243 -1.78 -0.32 11.26
N ASN A 244 -1.45 -1.50 11.75
CA ASN A 244 -0.41 -2.33 11.14
C ASN A 244 -0.96 -3.16 9.97
N LEU A 245 -1.59 -2.51 9.00
CA LEU A 245 -2.15 -3.13 7.80
C LEU A 245 -1.07 -3.29 6.74
N LYS A 246 -1.04 -4.45 6.09
CA LYS A 246 -0.05 -4.77 5.06
C LYS A 246 -0.73 -4.83 3.69
N PHE A 247 -1.17 -3.68 3.20
CA PHE A 247 -1.83 -3.58 1.89
C PHE A 247 -0.88 -3.02 0.83
N PRO A 248 -0.97 -3.49 -0.43
CA PRO A 248 -0.11 -2.96 -1.48
C PRO A 248 -0.58 -1.57 -1.91
N ILE A 249 0.34 -0.78 -2.50
CA ILE A 249 0.05 0.57 -3.01
C ILE A 249 -1.15 0.63 -3.96
N LEU A 250 -1.37 -0.45 -4.71
CA LEU A 250 -2.51 -0.66 -5.59
C LEU A 250 -3.86 -0.44 -4.88
N LEU A 251 -4.01 -0.95 -3.65
CA LEU A 251 -5.23 -0.80 -2.86
C LEU A 251 -5.46 0.66 -2.47
N TRP A 252 -4.40 1.33 -2.00
CA TRP A 252 -4.44 2.73 -1.60
C TRP A 252 -4.77 3.65 -2.78
N LYS A 253 -4.23 3.36 -3.97
CA LYS A 253 -4.57 4.07 -5.22
C LYS A 253 -6.06 3.99 -5.51
N GLN A 254 -6.66 2.80 -5.45
CA GLN A 254 -8.09 2.65 -5.70
C GLN A 254 -8.96 3.39 -4.67
N LEU A 255 -8.52 3.47 -3.39
CA LEU A 255 -9.25 4.24 -2.36
C LEU A 255 -9.28 5.74 -2.64
N VAL A 256 -8.18 6.32 -3.15
CA VAL A 256 -8.08 7.75 -3.48
C VAL A 256 -8.46 8.09 -4.93
N GLY A 257 -8.84 7.09 -5.73
CA GLY A 257 -9.20 7.26 -7.14
C GLY A 257 -8.01 7.59 -8.04
N GLU A 258 -6.81 7.09 -7.73
CA GLU A 258 -5.65 7.15 -8.63
C GLU A 258 -5.68 6.03 -9.66
N ASP A 259 -5.13 6.32 -10.85
CA ASP A 259 -5.04 5.35 -11.93
C ASP A 259 -4.13 4.18 -11.58
N ILE A 260 -4.61 2.99 -11.92
CA ILE A 260 -3.87 1.75 -11.78
C ILE A 260 -3.06 1.50 -13.04
N THR A 261 -1.79 1.19 -12.86
CA THR A 261 -0.83 0.93 -13.93
C THR A 261 -0.39 -0.52 -13.96
N MET A 262 0.22 -0.96 -15.06
CA MET A 262 0.76 -2.33 -15.15
C MET A 262 1.85 -2.64 -14.12
N LYS A 263 2.59 -1.62 -13.67
CA LYS A 263 3.58 -1.77 -12.59
C LYS A 263 2.93 -2.16 -11.27
N ASP A 264 1.70 -1.69 -11.03
CA ASP A 264 0.95 -2.05 -9.82
C ASP A 264 0.53 -3.51 -9.84
N ILE A 265 0.22 -4.07 -11.03
CA ILE A 265 -0.04 -5.51 -11.21
C ILE A 265 1.23 -6.31 -11.01
N GLU A 266 2.34 -5.95 -11.67
CA GLU A 266 3.64 -6.60 -11.48
C GLU A 266 4.05 -6.68 -10.00
N ALA A 267 3.78 -5.61 -9.26
CA ALA A 267 4.10 -5.48 -7.86
C ALA A 267 3.32 -6.43 -6.94
N ILE A 268 2.20 -7.02 -7.38
CA ILE A 268 1.38 -7.96 -6.59
C ILE A 268 1.23 -9.35 -7.24
N ASP A 269 1.37 -9.44 -8.56
CA ASP A 269 1.19 -10.63 -9.38
C ASP A 269 2.08 -10.56 -10.64
N ILE A 270 3.34 -10.99 -10.47
CA ILE A 270 4.34 -11.02 -11.54
C ILE A 270 3.96 -11.98 -12.66
N GLN A 271 3.21 -13.04 -12.38
CA GLN A 271 2.79 -14.01 -13.38
C GLN A 271 1.71 -13.42 -14.29
N SER A 272 0.67 -12.82 -13.72
CA SER A 272 -0.35 -12.13 -14.53
C SER A 272 0.26 -11.00 -15.35
N PHE A 273 1.24 -10.27 -14.79
CA PHE A 273 1.99 -9.27 -15.56
C PHE A 273 2.74 -9.88 -16.75
N ALA A 274 3.48 -10.98 -16.54
CA ALA A 274 4.20 -11.67 -17.61
C ALA A 274 3.25 -12.18 -18.72
N ILE A 275 2.11 -12.75 -18.33
CA ILE A 275 1.07 -13.20 -19.27
C ILE A 275 0.56 -12.02 -20.11
N ILE A 276 0.25 -10.88 -19.50
CA ILE A 276 -0.21 -9.68 -20.21
C ILE A 276 0.87 -9.15 -21.15
N LYS A 277 2.13 -9.14 -20.72
CA LYS A 277 3.26 -8.72 -21.55
C LYS A 277 3.44 -9.62 -22.77
N GLU A 278 3.34 -10.92 -22.59
CA GLU A 278 3.42 -11.88 -23.68
C GLU A 278 2.26 -11.73 -24.66
N MET A 279 1.04 -11.51 -24.17
CA MET A 279 -0.12 -11.17 -24.99
C MET A 279 0.12 -9.90 -25.84
N GLU A 280 0.65 -8.83 -25.23
CA GLU A 280 0.97 -7.57 -25.92
C GLU A 280 2.02 -7.77 -27.04
N ILE A 281 3.07 -8.56 -26.78
CA ILE A 281 4.10 -8.89 -27.76
C ILE A 281 3.50 -9.66 -28.94
N ASN A 282 2.67 -10.67 -28.66
CA ASN A 282 2.00 -11.47 -29.69
C ASN A 282 1.09 -10.60 -30.58
N ILE A 283 0.34 -9.65 -30.01
CA ILE A 283 -0.47 -8.72 -30.80
C ILE A 283 0.41 -7.87 -31.72
N ALA A 284 1.52 -7.32 -31.19
CA ALA A 284 2.41 -6.47 -31.96
C ALA A 284 3.09 -7.22 -33.12
N GLN A 285 3.50 -8.47 -32.91
CA GLN A 285 4.09 -9.33 -33.94
C GLN A 285 3.09 -9.69 -35.04
N ASN A 286 1.85 -10.01 -34.68
CA ASN A 286 0.78 -10.31 -35.63
C ASN A 286 0.36 -9.10 -36.49
N GLN A 287 0.56 -7.87 -35.99
CA GLN A 287 0.28 -6.65 -36.76
C GLN A 287 1.43 -6.25 -37.71
N SER A 288 2.66 -6.65 -37.38
CA SER A 288 3.87 -6.19 -38.09
C SER A 288 4.35 -7.13 -39.18
N ILE A 289 3.86 -8.37 -39.21
CA ILE A 289 4.29 -9.35 -40.19
C ILE A 289 3.06 -9.95 -40.89
N ASN A 290 3.12 -10.02 -42.21
CA ASN A 290 2.24 -10.84 -43.02
C ASN A 290 2.69 -12.33 -42.87
N ILE A 291 2.70 -12.88 -41.64
CA ILE A 291 3.33 -14.18 -41.34
C ILE A 291 2.60 -15.32 -42.04
N ASP A 292 3.39 -16.14 -42.74
CA ASP A 292 3.09 -17.47 -43.28
C ASP A 292 2.23 -18.39 -42.38
N SER A 293 1.54 -19.32 -43.03
CA SER A 293 0.48 -20.18 -42.50
C SER A 293 0.82 -21.00 -41.26
N ASP A 294 2.08 -21.34 -41.01
CA ASP A 294 2.45 -22.39 -40.05
C ASP A 294 2.53 -21.90 -38.59
N ILE A 295 2.93 -20.64 -38.36
CA ILE A 295 2.87 -20.00 -37.03
C ILE A 295 1.41 -19.71 -36.65
N ASN A 296 0.57 -19.39 -37.64
CA ASN A 296 -0.87 -19.24 -37.44
C ASN A 296 -1.52 -20.51 -36.89
N TYR A 297 -1.09 -21.71 -37.28
CA TYR A 297 -1.69 -22.96 -36.78
C TYR A 297 -1.38 -23.22 -35.31
N LEU A 298 -0.13 -23.02 -34.86
CA LEU A 298 0.25 -23.25 -33.45
C LEU A 298 -0.35 -22.18 -32.52
N CYS A 299 -0.36 -20.92 -32.94
CA CYS A 299 -1.03 -19.87 -32.19
C CYS A 299 -2.56 -20.08 -32.19
N ALA A 300 -3.16 -20.48 -33.32
CA ALA A 300 -4.59 -20.79 -33.38
C ALA A 300 -4.98 -22.01 -32.56
N SER A 301 -4.13 -23.04 -32.46
CA SER A 301 -4.41 -24.19 -31.61
C SER A 301 -4.44 -23.81 -30.14
N ILE A 302 -3.47 -23.03 -29.67
CA ILE A 302 -3.45 -22.53 -28.28
C ILE A 302 -4.65 -21.60 -28.02
N MET A 303 -4.95 -20.67 -28.94
CA MET A 303 -6.11 -19.78 -28.81
C MET A 303 -7.43 -20.53 -28.79
N SER A 304 -7.55 -21.65 -29.52
CA SER A 304 -8.79 -22.45 -29.56
C SER A 304 -9.16 -23.10 -28.23
N GLU A 305 -8.19 -23.25 -27.32
CA GLU A 305 -8.40 -23.73 -25.95
C GLU A 305 -8.82 -22.61 -24.99
N LEU A 306 -8.54 -21.35 -25.34
CA LEU A 306 -8.94 -20.20 -24.54
C LEU A 306 -10.40 -19.84 -24.77
N ARG A 307 -11.05 -19.35 -23.71
CA ARG A 307 -12.38 -18.76 -23.73
C ARG A 307 -12.28 -17.31 -23.28
N PHE A 308 -13.35 -16.53 -23.46
CA PHE A 308 -13.45 -15.18 -22.89
C PHE A 308 -13.71 -15.22 -21.38
N ASP A 309 -12.81 -15.91 -20.67
CA ASP A 309 -12.80 -16.02 -19.23
C ASP A 309 -11.37 -15.89 -18.65
N VAL A 310 -11.31 -15.80 -17.33
CA VAL A 310 -10.05 -15.74 -16.58
C VAL A 310 -10.25 -16.34 -15.20
N ILE A 311 -9.24 -17.06 -14.70
CA ILE A 311 -9.23 -17.50 -13.31
C ILE A 311 -8.81 -16.33 -12.42
N GLY A 312 -9.76 -15.85 -11.63
CA GLY A 312 -9.53 -14.79 -10.66
C GLY A 312 -8.74 -15.26 -9.44
N LEU A 313 -8.34 -14.31 -8.61
CA LEU A 313 -7.64 -14.49 -7.33
C LEU A 313 -8.37 -15.40 -6.35
N SER A 314 -9.69 -15.57 -6.53
CA SER A 314 -10.51 -16.47 -5.74
C SER A 314 -10.49 -17.93 -6.22
N GLY A 315 -9.73 -18.22 -7.28
CA GLY A 315 -9.71 -19.53 -7.95
C GLY A 315 -10.93 -19.81 -8.82
N HIS A 316 -11.88 -18.86 -8.93
CA HIS A 316 -13.08 -19.02 -9.75
C HIS A 316 -12.89 -18.43 -11.15
N ALA A 317 -13.51 -19.04 -12.15
CA ALA A 317 -13.59 -18.49 -13.49
C ALA A 317 -14.50 -17.24 -13.53
N TYR A 318 -14.05 -16.24 -14.28
CA TYR A 318 -14.71 -14.95 -14.47
C TYR A 318 -14.93 -14.72 -15.97
N GLU A 319 -16.16 -14.38 -16.35
CA GLU A 319 -16.51 -13.98 -17.72
C GLU A 319 -15.97 -12.59 -18.08
N LEU A 320 -15.04 -12.53 -19.05
CA LEU A 320 -14.53 -11.26 -19.58
C LEU A 320 -15.58 -10.51 -20.43
N ILE A 321 -16.58 -11.25 -20.94
CA ILE A 321 -17.76 -10.72 -21.62
C ILE A 321 -19.01 -11.29 -20.92
N PRO A 322 -19.85 -10.45 -20.28
CA PRO A 322 -21.03 -10.92 -19.56
C PRO A 322 -22.00 -11.68 -20.48
N GLY A 323 -22.35 -12.91 -20.09
CA GLY A 323 -23.30 -13.76 -20.81
C GLY A 323 -22.69 -14.67 -21.88
N ASP A 324 -21.37 -14.61 -22.08
CA ASP A 324 -20.68 -15.20 -23.24
C ASP A 324 -19.48 -16.09 -22.83
N GLN A 325 -19.70 -17.05 -21.91
CA GLN A 325 -18.65 -18.00 -21.45
C GLN A 325 -18.09 -18.89 -22.57
N ASP A 326 -18.88 -19.19 -23.59
CA ASP A 326 -18.53 -20.18 -24.63
C ASP A 326 -17.85 -19.58 -25.86
N ILE A 327 -17.54 -18.27 -25.87
CA ILE A 327 -16.83 -17.67 -26.99
C ILE A 327 -15.38 -18.16 -26.99
N SER A 328 -15.03 -19.00 -27.96
CA SER A 328 -13.65 -19.38 -28.23
C SER A 328 -12.83 -18.19 -28.70
N VAL A 329 -11.60 -18.10 -28.20
CA VAL A 329 -10.63 -17.12 -28.69
C VAL A 329 -10.10 -17.57 -30.05
N THR A 330 -9.97 -16.61 -30.96
CA THR A 330 -9.54 -16.76 -32.35
C THR A 330 -8.51 -15.68 -32.65
N PRO A 331 -7.65 -15.83 -33.67
CA PRO A 331 -6.71 -14.78 -34.05
C PRO A 331 -7.36 -13.40 -34.26
N ARG A 332 -8.62 -13.37 -34.71
CA ARG A 332 -9.35 -12.12 -34.98
C ARG A 332 -9.82 -11.41 -33.71
N ASN A 333 -10.27 -12.14 -32.69
CA ASN A 333 -10.80 -11.57 -31.45
C ASN A 333 -9.77 -11.57 -30.30
N PHE A 334 -8.59 -12.16 -30.49
CA PHE A 334 -7.50 -12.18 -29.51
C PHE A 334 -7.11 -10.79 -28.96
N PRO A 335 -7.02 -9.71 -29.77
CA PRO A 335 -6.73 -8.38 -29.22
C PRO A 335 -7.80 -7.89 -28.23
N GLU A 336 -9.08 -8.21 -28.48
CA GLU A 336 -10.16 -7.88 -27.54
C GLU A 336 -10.05 -8.72 -26.26
N TYR A 337 -9.78 -10.03 -26.39
CA TYR A 337 -9.53 -10.90 -25.23
C TYR A 337 -8.41 -10.34 -24.34
N CYS A 338 -7.28 -9.97 -24.92
CA CYS A 338 -6.15 -9.41 -24.16
C CYS A 338 -6.50 -8.08 -23.48
N MET A 339 -7.24 -7.20 -24.17
CA MET A 339 -7.71 -5.94 -23.59
C MET A 339 -8.62 -6.19 -22.38
N ARG A 340 -9.60 -7.10 -22.50
CA ARG A 340 -10.52 -7.45 -21.41
C ARG A 340 -9.81 -8.14 -20.25
N TYR A 341 -8.87 -9.05 -20.54
CA TYR A 341 -8.04 -9.70 -19.52
C TYR A 341 -7.27 -8.66 -18.70
N ARG A 342 -6.65 -7.68 -19.38
CA ARG A 342 -5.95 -6.58 -18.73
C ARG A 342 -6.88 -5.71 -17.88
N GLU A 343 -8.03 -5.32 -18.42
CA GLU A 343 -9.04 -4.52 -17.69
C GLU A 343 -9.54 -5.25 -16.44
N TYR A 344 -9.76 -6.56 -16.54
CA TYR A 344 -10.13 -7.39 -15.41
C TYR A 344 -9.06 -7.35 -14.31
N ARG A 345 -7.79 -7.64 -14.63
CA ARG A 345 -6.70 -7.64 -13.65
C ARG A 345 -6.51 -6.29 -12.96
N LEU A 346 -6.73 -5.18 -13.67
CA LEU A 346 -6.64 -3.84 -13.10
C LEU A 346 -7.79 -3.49 -12.13
N ASN A 347 -8.93 -4.16 -12.25
CA ASN A 347 -10.16 -3.86 -11.50
C ASN A 347 -10.66 -5.04 -10.65
N GLU A 348 -9.81 -6.03 -10.42
CA GLU A 348 -10.23 -7.37 -9.96
C GLU A 348 -11.00 -7.36 -8.64
N PHE A 349 -10.63 -6.45 -7.73
CA PHE A 349 -11.25 -6.30 -6.41
C PHE A 349 -11.90 -4.92 -6.18
N HIS A 350 -12.28 -4.20 -7.24
CA HIS A 350 -12.86 -2.84 -7.12
C HIS A 350 -14.14 -2.81 -6.27
N ARG A 351 -14.97 -3.86 -6.32
CA ARG A 351 -16.23 -3.94 -5.55
C ARG A 351 -15.97 -3.90 -4.05
N GLN A 352 -14.91 -4.57 -3.59
CA GLN A 352 -14.49 -4.64 -2.20
C GLN A 352 -13.94 -3.28 -1.76
N ILE A 353 -13.11 -2.65 -2.60
CA ILE A 353 -12.59 -1.31 -2.33
C ILE A 353 -13.71 -0.29 -2.18
N GLU A 354 -14.76 -0.39 -2.99
CA GLU A 354 -15.89 0.53 -2.87
C GLU A 354 -16.55 0.47 -1.49
N TYR A 355 -16.70 -0.72 -0.91
CA TYR A 355 -17.23 -0.86 0.46
C TYR A 355 -16.25 -0.32 1.52
N ILE A 356 -14.94 -0.57 1.36
CA ILE A 356 -13.92 0.01 2.25
C ILE A 356 -13.97 1.55 2.16
N ARG A 357 -14.06 2.10 0.95
CA ARG A 357 -14.17 3.54 0.70
C ARG A 357 -15.42 4.12 1.35
N GLN A 358 -16.58 3.48 1.22
CA GLN A 358 -17.82 3.90 1.90
C GLN A 358 -17.64 3.93 3.42
N GLY A 359 -17.02 2.91 3.99
CA GLY A 359 -16.69 2.86 5.41
C GLY A 359 -15.80 4.03 5.85
N LEU A 360 -14.72 4.25 5.12
CA LEU A 360 -13.77 5.34 5.35
C LEU A 360 -14.46 6.70 5.31
N CYS A 361 -15.31 6.93 4.31
CA CYS A 361 -16.06 8.17 4.12
C CYS A 361 -17.21 8.36 5.12
N SER A 362 -17.59 7.32 5.87
CA SER A 362 -18.56 7.46 6.97
C SER A 362 -17.93 8.08 8.23
N VAL A 363 -16.61 8.01 8.34
CA VAL A 363 -15.82 8.56 9.46
C VAL A 363 -15.06 9.82 9.04
N LEU A 364 -14.56 9.87 7.81
CA LEU A 364 -13.85 11.02 7.26
C LEU A 364 -14.72 11.80 6.27
N PRO A 365 -14.58 13.14 6.19
CA PRO A 365 -15.22 13.92 5.13
C PRO A 365 -14.74 13.44 3.74
N TYR A 366 -15.67 12.94 2.92
CA TYR A 366 -15.43 12.36 1.58
C TYR A 366 -14.51 13.22 0.71
N ASP A 367 -14.80 14.52 0.73
CA ASP A 367 -14.16 15.64 0.06
C ASP A 367 -12.63 15.54 -0.03
N PHE A 368 -11.99 15.14 1.07
CA PHE A 368 -10.53 15.22 1.18
C PHE A 368 -9.81 14.00 0.63
N LEU A 369 -10.44 12.82 0.54
CA LEU A 369 -9.77 11.60 0.06
C LEU A 369 -9.22 11.75 -1.36
N THR A 370 -9.94 12.47 -2.22
CA THR A 370 -9.53 12.70 -3.62
C THR A 370 -8.32 13.62 -3.76
N LEU A 371 -7.99 14.39 -2.72
CA LEU A 371 -6.83 15.28 -2.68
C LEU A 371 -5.55 14.58 -2.22
N PHE A 372 -5.68 13.44 -1.54
CA PHE A 372 -4.54 12.65 -1.12
C PHE A 372 -4.02 11.78 -2.26
N THR A 373 -2.73 11.55 -2.22
CA THR A 373 -2.08 10.49 -2.98
C THR A 373 -2.18 9.18 -2.23
N ALA A 374 -2.00 8.05 -2.94
CA ALA A 374 -2.01 6.72 -2.31
C ALA A 374 -1.01 6.60 -1.14
N ASN A 375 0.21 7.11 -1.32
CA ASN A 375 1.26 7.09 -0.28
C ASN A 375 0.87 7.92 0.94
N GLU A 376 0.23 9.08 0.75
CA GLU A 376 -0.16 9.93 1.87
C GLU A 376 -1.30 9.31 2.68
N LEU A 377 -2.25 8.64 2.01
CA LEU A 377 -3.31 7.91 2.69
C LEU A 377 -2.74 6.72 3.47
N GLU A 378 -1.84 5.94 2.84
CA GLU A 378 -1.14 4.85 3.52
C GLU A 378 -0.38 5.36 4.75
N GLU A 379 0.38 6.45 4.62
CA GLU A 379 1.11 7.06 5.74
C GLU A 379 0.17 7.55 6.84
N ALA A 380 -0.98 8.12 6.49
CA ALA A 380 -1.98 8.57 7.46
C ALA A 380 -2.56 7.41 8.29
N VAL A 381 -2.76 6.25 7.65
CA VAL A 381 -3.39 5.08 8.27
C VAL A 381 -2.37 4.19 8.98
N CYS A 382 -1.24 3.90 8.33
CA CYS A 382 -0.24 2.93 8.78
C CYS A 382 1.00 3.57 9.41
N GLY A 383 1.14 4.89 9.31
CA GLY A 383 2.31 5.64 9.74
C GLY A 383 3.46 5.54 8.74
N LYS A 384 4.54 6.29 9.02
CA LYS A 384 5.79 6.14 8.28
C LYS A 384 6.46 4.83 8.68
N ASP A 385 6.60 3.93 7.72
CA ASP A 385 7.41 2.72 7.88
C ASP A 385 8.89 3.05 7.64
N GLU A 386 9.55 3.58 8.69
CA GLU A 386 10.99 3.82 8.69
C GLU A 386 11.75 2.53 9.01
N ILE A 387 12.73 2.21 8.17
CA ILE A 387 13.48 0.97 8.31
C ILE A 387 14.56 1.15 9.38
N ASN A 388 14.38 0.45 10.50
CA ASN A 388 15.37 0.41 11.57
C ASN A 388 16.58 -0.45 11.17
N VAL A 389 17.57 0.17 10.54
CA VAL A 389 18.80 -0.50 10.07
C VAL A 389 19.58 -1.14 11.23
N LEU A 390 19.51 -0.58 12.44
CA LEU A 390 20.18 -1.16 13.62
C LEU A 390 19.53 -2.49 14.04
N LEU A 391 18.19 -2.57 13.99
CA LEU A 391 17.46 -3.81 14.25
C LEU A 391 17.81 -4.88 13.21
N LEU A 392 17.84 -4.50 11.93
CA LEU A 392 18.24 -5.39 10.85
C LEU A 392 19.68 -5.90 11.06
N LYS A 393 20.62 -5.01 11.38
CA LYS A 393 22.02 -5.34 11.66
C LYS A 393 22.17 -6.35 12.80
N ARG A 394 21.45 -6.15 13.91
CA ARG A 394 21.44 -7.09 15.05
C ARG A 394 20.89 -8.47 14.68
N ASN A 395 19.99 -8.52 13.71
CA ASN A 395 19.37 -9.75 13.20
C ASN A 395 20.05 -10.27 11.92
N THR A 396 21.32 -9.94 11.70
CA THR A 396 22.13 -10.42 10.58
C THR A 396 23.14 -11.50 11.01
N LEU A 397 23.36 -12.50 10.16
CA LEU A 397 24.43 -13.49 10.27
C LEU A 397 25.41 -13.32 9.11
N TYR A 398 26.69 -13.41 9.42
CA TYR A 398 27.76 -13.41 8.42
C TYR A 398 28.24 -14.84 8.20
N ARG A 399 28.39 -15.27 6.94
CA ARG A 399 28.92 -16.60 6.58
C ARG A 399 30.11 -16.47 5.64
N GLY A 400 30.89 -17.57 5.53
CA GLY A 400 32.17 -17.57 4.83
C GLY A 400 33.22 -16.84 5.65
N ASP A 401 34.01 -15.99 4.99
CA ASP A 401 35.13 -15.27 5.62
C ASP A 401 34.72 -13.90 6.18
N TYR A 402 33.43 -13.57 6.15
CA TYR A 402 32.90 -12.31 6.67
C TYR A 402 32.55 -12.38 8.15
N ASN A 403 32.81 -11.28 8.85
CA ASN A 403 32.34 -11.00 10.20
C ASN A 403 31.98 -9.51 10.33
N GLU A 404 31.44 -9.12 11.48
CA GLU A 404 30.97 -7.74 11.71
C GLU A 404 32.09 -6.68 11.58
N ASN A 405 33.35 -7.07 11.80
CA ASN A 405 34.51 -6.20 11.70
C ASN A 405 35.14 -6.18 10.29
N SER A 406 34.66 -6.99 9.35
CA SER A 406 35.16 -7.00 7.98
C SER A 406 34.93 -5.63 7.32
N PRO A 407 35.95 -5.03 6.66
CA PRO A 407 35.82 -3.68 6.09
C PRO A 407 34.64 -3.52 5.12
N HIS A 408 34.32 -4.55 4.34
CA HIS A 408 33.20 -4.53 3.39
C HIS A 408 31.84 -4.56 4.10
N ILE A 409 31.73 -5.28 5.24
CA ILE A 409 30.52 -5.32 6.07
C ILE A 409 30.29 -3.97 6.75
N GLN A 410 31.33 -3.34 7.28
CA GLN A 410 31.22 -2.01 7.87
C GLN A 410 30.75 -0.99 6.82
N ARG A 411 31.36 -1.00 5.61
CA ARG A 411 30.93 -0.16 4.49
C ARG A 411 29.47 -0.41 4.11
N PHE A 412 29.06 -1.67 4.00
CA PHE A 412 27.68 -2.04 3.69
C PHE A 412 26.68 -1.38 4.65
N TRP A 413 26.91 -1.48 5.96
CA TRP A 413 26.02 -0.87 6.96
C TRP A 413 26.08 0.65 6.95
N THR A 414 27.25 1.25 6.74
CA THR A 414 27.38 2.70 6.59
C THR A 414 26.57 3.18 5.38
N VAL A 415 26.67 2.50 4.24
CA VAL A 415 25.89 2.83 3.04
C VAL A 415 24.39 2.69 3.31
N LEU A 416 23.94 1.57 3.85
CA LEU A 416 22.51 1.33 4.09
C LEU A 416 21.92 2.29 5.14
N ASN A 417 22.66 2.64 6.18
CA ASN A 417 22.17 3.49 7.27
C ASN A 417 22.25 4.99 6.93
N GLU A 418 23.37 5.42 6.37
CA GLU A 418 23.67 6.85 6.18
C GLU A 418 23.48 7.31 4.74
N MET A 419 23.51 6.40 3.76
CA MET A 419 23.43 6.76 2.35
C MET A 419 22.10 6.49 1.68
N PHE A 420 21.37 5.48 2.12
CA PHE A 420 20.08 5.17 1.53
C PHE A 420 18.99 6.05 2.15
N ASP A 421 18.15 6.65 1.32
CA ASP A 421 16.87 7.20 1.76
C ASP A 421 15.88 6.06 2.10
N GLU A 422 14.74 6.37 2.71
CA GLU A 422 13.77 5.34 3.10
C GLU A 422 13.22 4.54 1.90
N ALA A 423 13.09 5.16 0.72
CA ALA A 423 12.64 4.45 -0.47
C ALA A 423 13.70 3.43 -0.94
N GLN A 424 14.98 3.82 -0.90
CA GLN A 424 16.11 2.95 -1.21
C GLN A 424 16.28 1.84 -0.17
N LYS A 425 16.06 2.10 1.12
CA LYS A 425 16.04 1.05 2.16
C LYS A 425 14.91 0.05 1.91
N LYS A 426 13.72 0.50 1.49
CA LYS A 426 12.61 -0.39 1.11
C LYS A 426 12.97 -1.23 -0.12
N LEU A 427 13.56 -0.61 -1.14
CA LEU A 427 14.06 -1.34 -2.32
C LEU A 427 15.12 -2.38 -1.94
N PHE A 428 16.00 -2.07 -0.99
CA PHE A 428 16.95 -3.03 -0.46
C PHE A 428 16.25 -4.23 0.20
N LEU A 429 15.25 -4.01 1.07
CA LEU A 429 14.48 -5.12 1.65
C LEU A 429 13.72 -5.92 0.60
N ILE A 430 13.21 -5.26 -0.43
CA ILE A 430 12.56 -5.92 -1.57
C ILE A 430 13.59 -6.77 -2.33
N PHE A 431 14.81 -6.28 -2.53
CA PHE A 431 15.88 -7.01 -3.17
C PHE A 431 16.27 -8.26 -2.38
N VAL A 432 16.51 -8.15 -1.06
CA VAL A 432 16.98 -9.29 -0.25
C VAL A 432 15.87 -10.26 0.15
N TRP A 433 14.64 -9.76 0.38
CA TRP A 433 13.54 -10.53 0.98
C TRP A 433 12.25 -10.52 0.18
N GLY A 434 12.15 -9.72 -0.88
CA GLY A 434 10.90 -9.51 -1.60
C GLY A 434 9.81 -8.82 -0.80
N ARG A 435 10.18 -8.18 0.32
CA ARG A 435 9.25 -7.50 1.25
C ARG A 435 9.62 -6.05 1.37
N SER A 436 8.61 -5.18 1.46
CA SER A 436 8.81 -3.73 1.59
C SER A 436 8.92 -3.27 3.05
N THR A 437 8.62 -4.13 4.01
CA THR A 437 8.59 -3.80 5.45
C THR A 437 9.63 -4.60 6.25
N LEU A 438 10.23 -3.95 7.24
CA LEU A 438 11.09 -4.62 8.21
C LEU A 438 10.26 -5.17 9.37
N ARG A 439 10.63 -6.34 9.89
CA ARG A 439 10.05 -6.84 11.14
C ARG A 439 10.38 -5.89 12.29
N LYS A 440 9.40 -5.54 13.13
CA LYS A 440 9.54 -4.44 14.10
C LYS A 440 10.25 -4.85 15.39
N LEU A 441 10.27 -6.15 15.73
CA LEU A 441 10.88 -6.68 16.95
C LEU A 441 11.82 -7.86 16.66
N ASP A 442 12.83 -8.10 17.50
CA ASP A 442 13.77 -9.23 17.31
C ASP A 442 13.07 -10.59 17.29
N ARG A 443 12.07 -10.77 18.16
CA ARG A 443 11.29 -12.01 18.25
C ARG A 443 10.55 -12.35 16.96
N ASP A 444 10.30 -11.34 16.12
CA ASP A 444 9.58 -11.53 14.88
C ASP A 444 10.49 -12.17 13.83
N PHE A 445 11.82 -12.15 13.96
CA PHE A 445 12.75 -12.73 12.97
C PHE A 445 12.78 -14.25 13.06
N THR A 446 11.91 -14.91 12.28
CA THR A 446 11.90 -16.39 12.13
C THR A 446 13.14 -16.91 11.42
N SER A 447 13.75 -16.09 10.56
CA SER A 447 15.04 -16.31 9.91
C SER A 447 15.85 -15.02 9.97
N LYS A 448 17.16 -15.12 10.21
CA LYS A 448 18.08 -13.98 10.21
C LYS A 448 18.48 -13.62 8.78
N PHE A 449 18.77 -12.34 8.55
CA PHE A 449 19.38 -11.88 7.29
C PHE A 449 20.77 -12.50 7.15
N ILE A 450 21.15 -13.01 5.98
CA ILE A 450 22.48 -13.60 5.80
C ILE A 450 23.30 -12.82 4.76
N ILE A 451 24.51 -12.41 5.15
CA ILE A 451 25.51 -11.89 4.21
C ILE A 451 26.65 -12.91 4.11
N GLN A 452 26.95 -13.37 2.90
CA GLN A 452 27.95 -14.40 2.69
C GLN A 452 28.83 -14.12 1.47
N THR A 453 30.02 -14.72 1.45
CA THR A 453 30.89 -14.72 0.27
C THR A 453 30.31 -15.60 -0.83
N ILE A 454 30.43 -15.16 -2.08
CA ILE A 454 30.09 -15.97 -3.25
C ILE A 454 31.34 -16.79 -3.62
N SER A 455 31.29 -18.11 -3.44
CA SER A 455 32.36 -19.00 -3.91
C SER A 455 32.10 -19.39 -5.36
N HIS A 456 32.81 -18.76 -6.31
CA HIS A 456 32.83 -19.20 -7.70
C HIS A 456 34.09 -20.02 -7.99
N ASN A 457 33.92 -21.10 -8.77
CA ASN A 457 34.99 -21.99 -9.24
C ASN A 457 35.65 -21.53 -10.57
N ASP A 458 35.31 -20.34 -11.08
CA ASP A 458 35.80 -19.84 -12.38
C ASP A 458 36.59 -18.53 -12.23
N ASN A 459 37.63 -18.37 -13.06
CA ASN A 459 38.66 -17.32 -13.09
C ASN A 459 38.15 -15.87 -13.35
N HIS A 460 36.92 -15.52 -12.99
CA HIS A 460 36.42 -14.15 -13.09
C HIS A 460 36.79 -13.32 -11.84
N GLU A 461 37.23 -12.07 -12.03
CA GLU A 461 37.47 -11.14 -10.94
C GLU A 461 36.16 -10.90 -10.15
N THR A 462 36.15 -11.30 -8.88
CA THR A 462 34.97 -11.22 -7.99
C THR A 462 34.44 -9.80 -7.85
N ASP A 463 35.30 -8.79 -8.00
CA ASP A 463 34.94 -7.38 -7.87
C ASP A 463 34.18 -6.81 -9.09
N GLN A 464 34.06 -7.58 -10.18
CA GLN A 464 33.28 -7.18 -11.36
C GLN A 464 31.82 -7.63 -11.30
N ILE A 465 31.42 -8.40 -10.28
CA ILE A 465 30.10 -9.01 -10.16
C ILE A 465 29.24 -8.19 -9.20
N LEU A 466 27.99 -7.91 -9.59
CA LEU A 466 27.02 -7.26 -8.70
C LEU A 466 26.54 -8.23 -7.61
N PRO A 467 26.19 -7.74 -6.41
CA PRO A 467 25.58 -8.57 -5.38
C PRO A 467 24.34 -9.29 -5.91
N SER A 468 24.15 -10.54 -5.51
CA SER A 468 22.98 -11.36 -5.84
C SER A 468 22.28 -11.83 -4.57
N GLU A 469 20.96 -11.97 -4.65
CA GLU A 469 20.13 -12.53 -3.61
C GLU A 469 20.01 -14.05 -3.75
N SER A 470 19.82 -14.74 -2.61
CA SER A 470 19.53 -16.17 -2.59
C SER A 470 18.14 -16.38 -1.98
N CYS A 471 17.49 -17.52 -2.27
CA CYS A 471 16.15 -17.83 -1.75
C CYS A 471 16.07 -17.89 -0.20
N LEU A 472 17.21 -17.82 0.50
CA LEU A 472 17.34 -18.00 1.95
C LEU A 472 17.39 -16.69 2.75
N CYS A 473 17.02 -15.55 2.14
CA CYS A 473 16.95 -14.24 2.79
C CYS A 473 18.33 -13.61 3.08
#